data_AF-A0A7V9SCR6-F1
#
_entry.id   AF-A0A7V9SCR6-F1
#
_cell.length_a   1.000
_cell.length_b   1.000
_cell.length_c   1.000
_cell.angle_alpha   90.00
_cell.angle_beta   90.00
_cell.angle_gamma   90.00
#
_symmetry.space_group_name_H-M   'P 1'
#
loop_
_entity.id
_entity.type
_entity.pdbx_description
1 polymer ?
#
loop_
_entity_poly.entity_id
_entity_poly.type
_entity_poly.pdbx_seq_one_letter_code
_entity_poly.pdbx_strand_id
1 'polypeptide(L)'
;MAVAKPELEEKIWSDPVWPDPLPEPASLRLLYAAEADELVVLFDDQRYPAVYFDFIGTLDEDYAAIKINMRSGDVIGVLVYPLAALAVERHPAWRPALAPNPPQAVANRIVMDIKDLYDRCGLIPELAGPH
;
A
#
# COMPACT_ATOMS: atom_id res chain seq x y z
N MET A 1 0.55 16.31 -16.32
CA MET A 1 1.25 15.32 -17.17
C MET A 1 0.92 13.95 -16.59
N ALA A 2 0.21 13.09 -17.33
CA ALA A 2 0.06 11.70 -16.92
C ALA A 2 1.42 11.03 -17.07
N VAL A 3 2.00 10.55 -15.97
CA VAL A 3 3.16 9.68 -16.03
C VAL A 3 2.68 8.39 -16.69
N ALA A 4 3.18 8.10 -17.89
CA ALA A 4 2.92 6.84 -18.55
C ALA A 4 3.33 5.71 -17.60
N LYS A 5 2.41 4.78 -17.32
CA LYS A 5 2.76 3.55 -16.60
C LYS A 5 3.87 2.86 -17.39
N PRO A 6 4.99 2.48 -16.75
CA PRO A 6 5.94 1.61 -17.42
C PRO A 6 5.16 0.38 -17.90
N GLU A 7 5.24 0.06 -19.19
CA GLU A 7 4.67 -1.16 -19.73
C GLU A 7 5.25 -2.33 -18.91
N LEU A 8 4.37 -2.96 -18.14
CA LEU A 8 4.66 -4.06 -17.22
C LEU A 8 4.94 -5.33 -18.04
N GLU A 9 6.03 -5.36 -18.81
CA GLU A 9 6.36 -6.51 -19.68
C GLU A 9 6.76 -7.78 -18.91
N GLU A 10 6.95 -7.73 -17.59
CA GLU A 10 7.30 -8.91 -16.77
C GLU A 10 6.57 -8.96 -15.41
N LYS A 11 5.22 -9.02 -15.39
CA LYS A 11 4.54 -9.63 -14.22
C LYS A 11 4.72 -11.15 -14.33
N ILE A 12 5.66 -11.70 -13.56
CA ILE A 12 5.93 -13.17 -13.49
C ILE A 12 4.92 -13.89 -12.56
N TRP A 13 4.09 -13.14 -11.85
CA TRP A 13 3.13 -13.62 -10.85
C TRP A 13 1.71 -13.17 -11.20
N SER A 14 0.72 -13.97 -10.79
CA SER A 14 -0.70 -13.74 -11.06
C SER A 14 -1.42 -12.97 -9.96
N ASP A 15 -1.02 -13.18 -8.70
CA ASP A 15 -1.59 -12.51 -7.53
C ASP A 15 -0.47 -12.13 -6.54
N PRO A 16 -0.54 -10.96 -5.87
CA PRO A 16 0.43 -10.57 -4.86
C PRO A 16 0.40 -11.49 -3.63
N VAL A 17 1.58 -11.75 -3.07
CA VAL A 17 1.74 -12.64 -1.93
C VAL A 17 1.97 -11.81 -0.67
N TRP A 18 1.02 -11.83 0.26
CA TRP A 18 1.19 -11.23 1.58
C TRP A 18 2.11 -12.09 2.45
N PRO A 19 2.96 -11.47 3.29
CA PRO A 19 3.74 -12.22 4.28
C PRO A 19 2.82 -12.87 5.32
N ASP A 20 3.13 -14.12 5.68
CA ASP A 20 2.48 -14.88 6.75
C ASP A 20 3.54 -15.47 7.71
N PRO A 21 3.66 -14.97 8.95
CA PRO A 21 2.83 -13.92 9.56
C PRO A 21 3.11 -12.53 8.96
N LEU A 22 2.19 -11.60 9.18
CA LEU A 22 2.44 -10.17 8.90
C LEU A 22 3.68 -9.68 9.69
N PRO A 23 4.39 -8.64 9.19
CA PRO A 23 5.59 -8.14 9.84
C PRO A 23 5.27 -7.56 11.23
N GLU A 24 6.21 -7.75 12.15
CA GLU A 24 6.12 -7.20 13.49
C GLU A 24 6.09 -5.65 13.46
N PRO A 25 5.35 -4.98 14.37
CA PRO A 25 5.25 -3.51 14.39
C PRO A 25 6.60 -2.80 14.43
N ALA A 26 7.62 -3.43 15.03
CA ALA A 26 8.96 -2.89 15.15
C ALA A 26 9.75 -2.85 13.83
N SER A 27 9.40 -3.69 12.84
CA SER A 27 10.03 -3.67 11.51
C SER A 27 9.38 -2.67 10.56
N LEU A 28 8.17 -2.19 10.88
CA LEU A 28 7.43 -1.26 10.03
C LEU A 28 8.10 0.12 9.98
N ARG A 29 8.14 0.69 8.78
CA ARG A 29 8.67 2.03 8.53
C ARG A 29 7.62 2.90 7.87
N LEU A 30 7.34 4.06 8.46
CA LEU A 30 6.43 5.06 7.88
C LEU A 30 7.23 6.09 7.10
N LEU A 31 6.86 6.29 5.84
CA LEU A 31 7.43 7.29 4.96
C LEU A 31 6.31 8.22 4.52
N TYR A 32 6.47 9.51 4.80
CA TYR A 32 5.52 10.54 4.39
C TYR A 32 6.07 11.30 3.21
N ALA A 33 5.30 11.35 2.13
CA ALA A 33 5.54 12.27 1.02
C ALA A 33 4.54 13.43 1.13
N ALA A 34 4.97 14.49 1.82
CA ALA A 34 4.12 15.62 2.19
C ALA A 34 3.52 16.36 0.97
N GLU A 35 4.23 16.41 -0.16
CA GLU A 35 3.74 17.06 -1.38
C GLU A 35 2.50 16.38 -1.98
N ALA A 36 2.36 15.08 -1.72
CA ALA A 36 1.27 14.27 -2.24
C ALA A 36 0.30 13.81 -1.14
N ASP A 37 0.42 14.20 0.13
CA ASP A 37 -0.42 13.64 1.21
C ASP A 37 -0.41 12.09 1.20
N GLU A 38 0.74 11.50 0.86
CA GLU A 38 0.93 10.07 0.72
C GLU A 38 1.66 9.52 1.95
N LEU A 39 1.12 8.44 2.51
CA LEU A 39 1.75 7.66 3.56
C LEU A 39 2.05 6.26 3.05
N VAL A 40 3.33 5.90 3.03
CA VAL A 40 3.79 4.53 2.75
C VAL A 40 4.22 3.86 4.05
N VAL A 41 3.71 2.68 4.32
CA VAL A 41 4.20 1.80 5.40
C VAL A 41 4.96 0.64 4.76
N LEU A 42 6.28 0.60 4.93
CA LEU A 42 7.13 -0.49 4.46
C LEU A 42 7.26 -1.58 5.53
N PHE A 43 7.40 -2.83 5.08
CA PHE A 43 7.50 -4.00 5.96
C PHE A 43 8.91 -4.25 6.50
N ASP A 44 9.92 -3.68 5.83
CA ASP A 44 11.32 -3.72 6.22
C ASP A 44 12.08 -2.46 5.72
N ASP A 45 13.41 -2.45 5.89
CA ASP A 45 14.32 -1.40 5.41
C ASP A 45 15.08 -1.79 4.12
N GLN A 46 14.70 -2.90 3.49
CA GLN A 46 15.36 -3.37 2.29
C GLN A 46 15.03 -2.48 1.08
N ARG A 47 16.03 -2.29 0.22
CA ARG A 47 15.83 -1.64 -1.07
C ARG A 47 15.49 -2.66 -2.12
N TYR A 48 14.25 -2.60 -2.58
CA TYR A 48 13.77 -3.44 -3.67
C TYR A 48 14.02 -2.72 -5.02
N PRO A 49 14.72 -3.36 -5.98
CA PRO A 49 15.12 -2.71 -7.23
C PRO A 49 13.97 -2.48 -8.21
N ALA A 50 12.90 -3.27 -8.12
CA ALA A 50 11.71 -3.17 -8.97
C ALA A 50 10.46 -3.25 -8.10
N VAL A 51 9.78 -2.12 -7.92
CA VAL A 51 8.58 -2.00 -7.09
C VAL A 51 7.47 -1.28 -7.84
N TYR A 52 6.24 -1.66 -7.51
CA TYR A 52 5.04 -1.10 -8.10
C TYR A 52 3.94 -0.98 -7.02
N PHE A 53 3.05 0.00 -7.17
CA PHE A 53 1.88 0.16 -6.33
C PHE A 53 0.61 -0.25 -7.09
N ASP A 54 -0.16 -1.19 -6.56
CA ASP A 54 -1.47 -1.56 -7.09
C ASP A 54 -2.59 -1.14 -6.15
N PHE A 55 -3.66 -0.59 -6.70
CA PHE A 55 -4.76 -0.05 -5.91
C PHE A 55 -5.76 -1.15 -5.54
N ILE A 56 -6.25 -1.08 -4.31
CA ILE A 56 -7.29 -1.98 -3.83
C ILE A 56 -8.63 -1.52 -4.40
N GLY A 57 -9.41 -2.48 -4.92
CA GLY A 57 -10.68 -2.22 -5.62
C GLY A 57 -11.82 -1.84 -4.68
N THR A 58 -11.69 -0.74 -3.94
CA THR A 58 -12.79 -0.22 -3.13
C THR A 58 -13.86 0.38 -4.05
N LEU A 59 -15.14 0.26 -3.67
CA LEU A 59 -16.27 0.58 -4.55
C LEU A 59 -16.34 2.06 -4.96
N ASP A 60 -15.80 2.98 -4.15
CA ASP A 60 -16.10 4.40 -4.29
C ASP A 60 -14.87 5.32 -4.41
N GLU A 61 -13.64 4.87 -4.12
CA GLU A 61 -12.42 5.73 -4.16
C GLU A 61 -11.09 4.96 -4.07
N ASP A 62 -10.06 5.45 -4.76
CA ASP A 62 -8.70 4.89 -4.76
C ASP A 62 -7.86 5.46 -3.60
N TYR A 63 -8.12 5.02 -2.36
CA TYR A 63 -7.40 5.56 -1.18
C TYR A 63 -6.35 4.65 -0.55
N ALA A 64 -6.30 3.39 -0.98
CA ALA A 64 -5.41 2.37 -0.45
C ALA A 64 -4.80 1.56 -1.59
N ALA A 65 -3.51 1.31 -1.48
CA ALA A 65 -2.75 0.51 -2.42
C ALA A 65 -1.74 -0.38 -1.68
N ILE A 66 -1.30 -1.44 -2.34
CA ILE A 66 -0.24 -2.31 -1.86
C ILE A 66 1.03 -2.06 -2.66
N LYS A 67 2.18 -2.11 -1.99
CA LYS A 67 3.50 -2.04 -2.62
C LYS A 67 4.00 -3.45 -2.87
N ILE A 68 4.35 -3.75 -4.11
CA ILE A 68 4.68 -5.11 -4.55
C ILE A 68 6.11 -5.13 -5.10
N ASN A 69 6.89 -6.13 -4.70
CA ASN A 69 8.13 -6.50 -5.37
C ASN A 69 7.79 -7.15 -6.72
N MET A 70 8.09 -6.48 -7.82
CA MET A 70 7.68 -6.95 -9.14
C MET A 70 8.28 -8.30 -9.53
N ARG A 71 9.44 -8.67 -8.98
CA ARG A 71 10.13 -9.92 -9.32
C ARG A 71 9.50 -11.14 -8.67
N SER A 72 9.06 -11.03 -7.42
CA SER A 72 8.54 -12.16 -6.63
C SER A 72 7.02 -12.13 -6.47
N GLY A 73 6.40 -10.97 -6.60
CA GLY A 73 4.99 -10.76 -6.25
C GLY A 73 4.76 -10.49 -4.77
N ASP A 74 5.82 -10.44 -3.95
CA ASP A 74 5.68 -10.21 -2.52
C ASP A 74 5.15 -8.80 -2.24
N VAL A 75 4.16 -8.72 -1.34
CA VAL A 75 3.73 -7.46 -0.75
C VAL A 75 4.78 -7.02 0.27
N ILE A 76 5.40 -5.87 0.01
CA ILE A 76 6.52 -5.32 0.78
C ILE A 76 6.15 -4.01 1.51
N GLY A 77 4.89 -3.61 1.39
CA GLY A 77 4.37 -2.42 2.04
C GLY A 77 2.97 -2.07 1.57
N VAL A 78 2.45 -0.98 2.11
CA VAL A 78 1.15 -0.42 1.78
C VAL A 78 1.26 1.09 1.58
N LEU A 79 0.38 1.65 0.78
CA LEU A 79 0.25 3.08 0.52
C LEU A 79 -1.16 3.53 0.86
N VAL A 80 -1.26 4.68 1.51
CA VAL A 80 -2.50 5.40 1.78
C VAL A 80 -2.39 6.80 1.16
N TYR A 81 -3.41 7.20 0.42
CA TYR A 81 -3.47 8.50 -0.26
C TYR A 81 -4.91 8.90 -0.55
N PRO A 82 -5.27 10.18 -0.56
CA PRO A 82 -4.66 11.23 0.23
C PRO A 82 -4.98 10.97 1.71
N LEU A 83 -3.95 10.91 2.56
CA LEU A 83 -4.08 10.55 3.97
C LEU A 83 -4.98 11.54 4.72
N ALA A 84 -4.60 12.81 4.77
CA ALA A 84 -5.30 13.84 5.50
C ALA A 84 -6.62 14.25 4.84
N ALA A 85 -6.66 14.26 3.50
CA ALA A 85 -7.82 14.75 2.77
C ALA A 85 -8.93 13.69 2.61
N LEU A 86 -8.63 12.39 2.74
CA LEU A 86 -9.63 11.35 2.51
C LEU A 86 -9.51 10.14 3.43
N ALA A 87 -8.33 9.52 3.51
CA ALA A 87 -8.21 8.21 4.13
C ALA A 87 -8.56 8.23 5.63
N VAL A 88 -8.23 9.31 6.34
CA VAL A 88 -8.63 9.49 7.76
C VAL A 88 -10.13 9.73 7.95
N GLU A 89 -10.86 10.18 6.93
CA GLU A 89 -12.33 10.30 7.00
C GLU A 89 -12.99 8.93 6.90
N ARG A 90 -12.46 8.05 6.04
CA ARG A 90 -12.91 6.67 5.88
C ARG A 90 -12.46 5.78 7.04
N HIS A 91 -11.27 6.04 7.58
CA HIS A 91 -10.66 5.31 8.69
C HIS A 91 -10.22 6.28 9.80
N PRO A 92 -11.15 6.75 10.65
CA PRO A 92 -10.83 7.72 11.70
C PRO A 92 -9.74 7.26 12.68
N ALA A 93 -9.57 5.94 12.84
CA ALA A 93 -8.51 5.34 13.64
C ALA A 93 -7.09 5.62 13.10
N TRP A 94 -6.96 5.99 11.83
CA TRP A 94 -5.67 6.31 11.20
C TRP A 94 -5.24 7.75 11.46
N ARG A 95 -6.10 8.61 12.02
CA ARG A 95 -5.77 10.02 12.31
C ARG A 95 -4.45 10.24 13.08
N PRO A 96 -4.02 9.38 14.04
CA PRO A 96 -2.71 9.52 14.68
C PRO A 96 -1.52 9.45 13.71
N ALA A 97 -1.72 8.91 12.50
CA ALA A 97 -0.75 8.92 11.43
C ALA A 97 -0.50 10.32 10.85
N LEU A 98 -1.27 11.35 11.21
CA LEU A 98 -0.97 12.73 10.79
C LEU A 98 0.10 13.42 11.66
N ALA A 99 0.52 12.79 12.75
CA ALA A 99 1.53 13.36 13.63
C ALA A 99 2.93 13.31 12.98
N PRO A 100 3.84 14.25 13.30
CA PRO A 100 5.22 14.22 12.78
C PRO A 100 6.01 12.95 13.12
N ASN A 101 5.68 12.32 14.25
CA ASN A 101 6.23 11.05 14.71
C ASN A 101 5.06 10.13 15.09
N PRO A 102 4.41 9.50 14.12
CA PRO A 102 3.26 8.64 14.37
C PRO A 102 3.67 7.41 15.21
N PRO A 103 2.81 6.95 16.15
CA PRO A 103 3.10 5.74 16.93
C PRO A 103 3.19 4.50 16.04
N GLN A 104 4.14 3.59 16.25
CA GLN A 104 4.23 2.34 15.46
C GLN A 104 2.93 1.51 15.45
N ALA A 105 2.15 1.59 16.54
CA ALA A 105 0.85 0.94 16.63
C ALA A 105 -0.13 1.40 15.53
N VAL A 106 -0.07 2.66 15.08
CA VAL A 106 -0.91 3.14 13.98
C VAL A 106 -0.49 2.53 12.65
N ALA A 107 0.81 2.33 12.44
CA ALA A 107 1.33 1.69 11.23
C ALA A 107 0.87 0.26 11.13
N ASN A 108 1.01 -0.50 12.23
CA ASN A 108 0.52 -1.87 12.29
C ASN A 108 -0.98 -1.95 12.03
N ARG A 109 -1.75 -1.02 12.62
CA ARG A 109 -3.19 -0.94 12.38
C ARG A 109 -3.53 -0.67 10.92
N ILE A 110 -2.83 0.26 10.27
CA ILE A 110 -3.00 0.55 8.84
C ILE A 110 -2.69 -0.70 7.99
N VAL A 111 -1.60 -1.42 8.27
CA VAL A 111 -1.27 -2.66 7.53
C VAL A 111 -2.38 -3.70 7.68
N MET A 112 -2.86 -3.94 8.91
CA MET A 112 -3.94 -4.89 9.15
C MET A 112 -5.24 -4.48 8.44
N ASP A 113 -5.66 -3.23 8.59
CA ASP A 113 -6.89 -2.73 7.99
C ASP A 113 -6.82 -2.78 6.44
N ILE A 114 -5.65 -2.53 5.85
CA ILE A 114 -5.42 -2.62 4.40
C ILE A 114 -5.39 -4.08 3.94
N LYS A 115 -4.80 -4.99 4.72
CA LYS A 115 -4.87 -6.43 4.40
C LYS A 115 -6.32 -6.91 4.42
N ASP A 116 -7.08 -6.56 5.45
CA ASP A 116 -8.50 -6.91 5.55
C ASP A 116 -9.30 -6.30 4.38
N LEU A 117 -8.96 -5.09 3.95
CA LEU A 117 -9.57 -4.46 2.80
C LEU A 117 -9.23 -5.21 1.50
N TYR A 118 -7.96 -5.59 1.30
CA TYR A 118 -7.51 -6.40 0.17
C TYR A 118 -8.21 -7.76 0.14
N ASP A 119 -8.27 -8.47 1.26
CA ASP A 119 -8.89 -9.80 1.34
C ASP A 119 -10.38 -9.77 0.96
N ARG A 120 -11.07 -8.63 1.18
CA ARG A 120 -12.48 -8.44 0.80
C ARG A 120 -12.69 -7.96 -0.62
N CYS A 121 -11.83 -7.08 -1.11
CA CYS A 121 -12.06 -6.31 -2.33
C CYS A 121 -11.17 -6.72 -3.52
N GLY A 122 -10.02 -7.36 -3.25
CA GLY A 122 -8.99 -7.61 -4.25
C GLY A 122 -8.40 -6.32 -4.83
N LEU A 123 -7.69 -6.45 -5.95
CA LEU A 123 -7.15 -5.31 -6.70
C LEU A 123 -8.13 -4.81 -7.76
N ILE A 124 -7.96 -3.56 -8.22
CA ILE A 124 -8.75 -2.99 -9.31
C ILE A 124 -8.52 -3.82 -10.59
N PRO A 125 -9.59 -4.38 -11.22
CA PRO A 125 -9.47 -5.25 -12.40
C PRO A 125 -8.85 -4.58 -13.64
N GLU A 126 -8.93 -3.26 -13.78
CA GLU A 126 -8.54 -2.54 -15.00
C GLU A 126 -7.03 -2.26 -15.14
N LEU A 127 -6.19 -2.73 -14.20
CA LEU A 127 -4.72 -2.63 -14.28
C LEU A 127 -4.01 -3.98 -14.37
N ALA A 128 -4.75 -5.07 -14.34
CA ALA A 128 -4.29 -6.36 -14.79
C ALA A 128 -4.44 -6.39 -16.31
N GLY A 129 -3.32 -6.26 -17.04
CA GLY A 129 -3.32 -6.42 -18.50
C GLY A 129 -3.94 -7.77 -18.92
N PRO A 130 -4.39 -7.90 -20.19
CA PRO A 130 -5.09 -9.08 -20.65
C PRO A 130 -4.21 -10.32 -20.50
N HIS A 131 -4.82 -11.40 -20.00
CA HIS A 131 -4.26 -12.74 -19.88
C HIS A 131 -3.71 -13.31 -21.19
#